data_AF-A0A816RPW2-F1
#
_entry.id   AF-A0A816RPW2-F1
#
_cell.length_a   1.000
_cell.length_b   1.000
_cell.length_c   1.000
_cell.angle_alpha   90.00
_cell.angle_beta   90.00
_cell.angle_gamma   90.00
#
_symmetry.space_group_name_H-M   'P 1'
#
loop_
_entity.id
_entity.type
_entity.pdbx_description
1 polymer ?
#
loop_
_entity_poly.entity_id
_entity_poly.type
_entity_poly.pdbx_seq_one_letter_code
_entity_poly.pdbx_strand_id
1 'polypeptide(L)'
;MTLFFVGYLIAVTSTIAFIVAILTPKWIYPNNLPVDANNLASPNRTNYRGIFYVDAGYPNGTCRDWILLYTDSVATCRPPHSVACASLAIIAASLSIILLWLAGGYLYIRRRRLMPMFVTMLALFTLLIFWISAIIWVVMITMNRGINLKIRRENIGFSTWIAVGASGGYLLTFISFILYRISLSRRKHLKETAINSRRF
;
A
#
# COMPACT_ATOMS: atom_id res chain seq x y z
N MET A 1 -3.14 12.46 24.19
CA MET A 1 -4.38 12.04 23.51
C MET A 1 -4.43 12.61 22.11
N THR A 2 -4.24 13.91 21.92
CA THR A 2 -4.22 14.56 20.59
C THR A 2 -3.28 13.89 19.58
N LEU A 3 -2.03 13.56 19.96
CA LEU A 3 -1.09 12.85 19.08
C LEU A 3 -1.59 11.49 18.58
N PHE A 4 -2.27 10.72 19.44
CA PHE A 4 -2.82 9.41 19.05
C PHE A 4 -4.00 9.57 18.11
N PHE A 5 -4.88 10.55 18.37
CA PHE A 5 -6.03 10.85 17.53
C PHE A 5 -5.61 11.36 16.14
N VAL A 6 -4.61 12.25 16.07
CA VAL A 6 -4.03 12.71 14.81
C VAL A 6 -3.43 11.53 14.04
N GLY A 7 -2.62 10.69 14.70
CA GLY A 7 -2.08 9.47 14.07
C GLY A 7 -3.18 8.54 13.55
N TYR A 8 -4.28 8.39 14.29
CA TYR A 8 -5.43 7.60 13.85
C TYR A 8 -6.12 8.19 12.62
N LEU A 9 -6.35 9.49 12.56
CA LEU A 9 -6.94 10.14 11.37
C LEU A 9 -6.05 9.99 10.14
N ILE A 10 -4.73 10.16 10.30
CA ILE A 10 -3.77 9.91 9.22
C ILE A 10 -3.90 8.45 8.76
N ALA A 11 -3.92 7.48 9.68
CA ALA A 11 -4.09 6.06 9.35
C ALA A 11 -5.37 5.79 8.54
N VAL A 12 -6.50 6.43 8.89
CA VAL A 12 -7.77 6.29 8.17
C VAL A 12 -7.61 6.80 6.73
N THR A 13 -7.10 8.02 6.56
CA THR A 13 -6.91 8.62 5.23
C THR A 13 -5.93 7.82 4.37
N SER A 14 -4.82 7.34 4.94
CA SER A 14 -3.85 6.48 4.27
C SER A 14 -4.44 5.13 3.86
N THR A 15 -5.31 4.55 4.69
CA THR A 15 -5.98 3.28 4.37
C THR A 15 -6.94 3.45 3.20
N ILE A 16 -7.74 4.51 3.20
CA ILE A 16 -8.65 4.82 2.07
C ILE A 16 -7.83 5.06 0.81
N ALA A 17 -6.80 5.90 0.88
CA ALA A 17 -5.92 6.19 -0.25
C ALA A 17 -5.26 4.91 -0.80
N PHE A 18 -4.80 4.01 0.07
CA PHE A 18 -4.22 2.75 -0.36
C PHE A 18 -5.24 1.83 -1.04
N ILE A 19 -6.42 1.65 -0.46
CA ILE A 19 -7.49 0.83 -1.05
C ILE A 19 -7.86 1.38 -2.44
N VAL A 20 -8.03 2.70 -2.56
CA VAL A 20 -8.28 3.35 -3.84
C VAL A 20 -7.13 3.12 -4.82
N ALA A 21 -5.88 3.23 -4.37
CA ALA A 21 -4.72 2.98 -5.21
C ALA A 21 -4.70 1.56 -5.76
N ILE A 22 -4.87 0.53 -4.93
CA ILE A 22 -4.78 -0.88 -5.37
C ILE A 22 -5.94 -1.28 -6.28
N LEU A 23 -7.14 -0.71 -6.08
CA LEU A 23 -8.32 -0.97 -6.90
C LEU A 23 -8.28 -0.21 -8.23
N THR A 24 -7.58 0.91 -8.30
CA THR A 24 -7.47 1.70 -9.52
C THR A 24 -6.43 1.08 -10.44
N PRO A 25 -6.77 0.66 -11.67
CA PRO A 25 -5.85 -0.09 -12.52
C PRO A 25 -4.81 0.79 -13.25
N LYS A 26 -4.68 2.06 -12.86
CA LYS A 26 -3.81 3.07 -13.50
C LYS A 26 -2.48 3.19 -12.76
N TRP A 27 -1.74 2.09 -12.62
CA TRP A 27 -0.42 2.10 -11.98
C TRP A 27 0.70 2.35 -12.99
N ILE A 28 0.59 1.78 -14.17
CA ILE A 28 1.55 2.00 -15.26
C ILE A 28 0.78 2.24 -16.55
N TYR A 29 1.22 3.25 -17.29
CA TYR A 29 0.85 3.42 -18.69
C TYR A 29 2.04 2.95 -19.53
N PRO A 30 1.98 1.74 -20.12
CA PRO A 30 2.96 1.35 -21.13
C PRO A 30 2.83 2.35 -22.28
N ASN A 31 3.91 3.09 -22.59
CA ASN A 31 3.89 4.11 -23.62
C ASN A 31 3.26 3.55 -24.90
N ASN A 32 2.38 4.36 -25.48
CA ASN A 32 1.71 4.16 -26.75
C ASN A 32 2.69 3.49 -27.72
N LEU A 33 2.37 2.28 -28.18
CA LEU A 33 3.06 1.72 -29.35
C LEU A 33 3.02 2.79 -30.45
N PRO A 34 4.10 2.99 -31.23
CA PRO A 34 3.97 3.75 -32.46
C PRO A 34 2.85 3.08 -33.24
N VAL A 35 1.79 3.84 -33.49
CA VAL A 35 0.71 3.45 -34.37
C VAL A 35 1.37 3.28 -35.74
N ASP A 36 1.59 2.03 -36.17
CA ASP A 36 1.82 1.79 -37.59
C ASP A 36 0.63 2.42 -38.31
N ALA A 37 0.90 3.46 -39.09
CA ALA A 37 -0.08 4.39 -39.66
C ALA A 37 -1.10 3.75 -40.63
N ASN A 38 -1.08 2.42 -40.78
CA ASN A 38 -1.82 1.68 -41.77
C ASN A 38 -2.89 0.74 -41.18
N ASN A 39 -2.94 0.57 -39.85
CA ASN A 39 -3.97 -0.23 -39.21
C ASN A 39 -4.77 0.64 -38.24
N LEU A 40 -6.03 0.90 -38.60
CA LEU A 40 -7.07 1.52 -37.77
C LEU A 40 -7.35 0.67 -36.51
N ALA A 41 -6.40 0.59 -35.59
CA ALA A 41 -6.64 0.16 -34.23
C ALA A 41 -7.14 1.39 -33.46
N SER A 42 -8.45 1.39 -33.19
CA SER A 42 -9.22 2.40 -32.46
C SER A 42 -8.39 3.30 -31.53
N PRO A 43 -8.48 4.65 -31.66
CA PRO A 43 -7.76 5.63 -30.83
C PRO A 43 -8.15 5.61 -29.33
N ASN A 44 -9.02 4.68 -28.92
CA ASN A 44 -9.54 4.58 -27.55
C ASN A 44 -8.89 3.49 -26.68
N ARG A 45 -7.91 2.73 -27.17
CA ARG A 45 -7.22 1.71 -26.35
C ARG A 45 -6.06 2.33 -25.56
N THR A 46 -6.37 2.95 -24.43
CA THR A 46 -5.36 3.24 -23.41
C THR A 46 -5.00 1.91 -22.74
N ASN A 47 -3.83 1.37 -23.08
CA ASN A 47 -3.27 0.23 -22.34
C ASN A 47 -2.88 0.71 -20.93
N TYR A 48 -3.25 -0.04 -19.90
CA TYR A 48 -2.87 0.25 -18.52
C TYR A 48 -2.72 -1.03 -17.72
N ARG A 49 -1.82 -0.99 -16.74
CA ARG A 49 -1.59 -2.11 -15.81
C ARG A 49 -1.84 -1.65 -14.38
N GLY A 50 -2.63 -2.43 -13.66
CA GLY A 50 -2.89 -2.29 -12.23
C GLY A 50 -2.38 -3.49 -11.44
N ILE A 51 -2.67 -3.49 -10.13
CA ILE A 51 -2.32 -4.61 -9.25
C ILE A 51 -3.22 -5.82 -9.48
N PHE A 52 -4.53 -5.60 -9.62
CA PHE A 52 -5.49 -6.70 -9.79
C PHE A 52 -5.94 -6.92 -11.22
N TYR A 53 -5.69 -5.97 -12.12
CA TYR A 53 -6.22 -5.98 -13.47
C TYR A 53 -5.18 -5.49 -14.48
N VAL A 54 -5.11 -6.17 -15.62
CA VAL A 54 -4.20 -5.83 -16.73
C VAL A 54 -5.02 -5.64 -18.00
N ASP A 55 -4.78 -4.53 -18.69
CA ASP A 55 -5.26 -4.27 -20.05
C ASP A 55 -4.04 -3.99 -20.93
N ALA A 56 -3.56 -5.01 -21.63
CA ALA A 56 -2.35 -4.96 -22.45
C ALA A 56 -2.61 -5.48 -23.86
N GLY A 57 -2.41 -4.63 -24.86
CA GLY A 57 -2.26 -5.05 -26.26
C GLY A 57 -0.94 -5.79 -26.48
N TYR A 58 -1.01 -7.03 -26.97
CA TYR A 58 0.09 -7.82 -27.48
C TYR A 58 0.02 -7.89 -29.02
N PRO A 59 1.14 -8.15 -29.72
CA PRO A 59 1.15 -8.24 -31.19
C PRO A 59 0.17 -9.29 -31.76
N ASN A 60 -0.24 -10.30 -30.97
CA ASN A 60 -1.16 -11.36 -31.40
C ASN A 60 -2.52 -11.35 -30.66
N GLY A 61 -2.89 -10.26 -29.97
CA GLY A 61 -4.18 -10.18 -29.26
C GLY A 61 -4.21 -9.17 -28.11
N THR A 62 -5.35 -8.99 -27.46
CA THR A 62 -5.48 -8.19 -26.24
C THR A 62 -5.56 -9.08 -25.02
N CYS A 63 -4.74 -8.81 -24.02
CA CYS A 63 -4.86 -9.45 -22.72
C CYS A 63 -5.58 -8.52 -21.76
N ARG A 64 -6.80 -8.92 -21.38
CA ARG A 64 -7.71 -8.15 -20.54
C ARG A 64 -8.33 -9.06 -19.50
N ASP A 65 -7.70 -9.15 -18.34
CA ASP A 65 -8.23 -9.98 -17.26
C ASP A 65 -7.73 -9.56 -15.88
N TRP A 66 -8.39 -10.10 -14.86
CA TRP A 66 -8.01 -9.97 -13.46
C TRP A 66 -6.89 -10.97 -13.12
N ILE A 67 -5.80 -10.46 -12.55
CA ILE A 67 -4.58 -11.22 -12.22
C ILE A 67 -4.87 -12.37 -11.23
N LEU A 68 -5.95 -12.31 -10.46
CA LEU A 68 -6.31 -13.34 -9.47
C LEU A 68 -7.24 -14.44 -10.00
N LEU A 69 -7.91 -14.22 -11.15
CA LEU A 69 -8.73 -15.26 -11.77
C LEU A 69 -7.82 -16.20 -12.58
N TYR A 70 -7.97 -17.50 -12.39
CA TYR A 70 -7.28 -18.49 -13.20
C TYR A 70 -8.19 -18.88 -14.37
N THR A 71 -7.82 -18.44 -15.56
CA THR A 71 -8.42 -18.85 -16.83
C THR A 71 -7.30 -19.30 -17.76
N ASP A 72 -7.53 -20.36 -18.54
CA ASP A 72 -6.49 -20.96 -19.40
C ASP A 72 -5.94 -19.97 -20.45
N SER A 73 -6.71 -18.94 -20.79
CA SER A 73 -6.31 -17.82 -21.67
C SER A 73 -5.33 -16.83 -21.03
N VAL A 74 -5.13 -16.86 -19.70
CA VAL A 74 -4.39 -15.84 -18.93
C VAL A 74 -3.04 -16.33 -18.41
N ALA A 75 -2.72 -17.62 -18.56
CA ALA A 75 -1.45 -18.19 -18.11
C ALA A 75 -0.21 -17.47 -18.70
N THR A 76 -0.31 -16.96 -19.92
CA THR A 76 0.76 -16.20 -20.61
C THR A 76 0.85 -14.73 -20.18
N CYS A 77 -0.20 -14.16 -19.58
CA CYS A 77 -0.26 -12.76 -19.16
C CYS A 77 -0.10 -12.54 -17.65
N ARG A 78 0.08 -13.63 -16.90
CA ARG A 78 0.13 -13.64 -15.43
C ARG A 78 1.55 -13.91 -14.94
N PRO A 79 2.46 -12.92 -14.97
CA PRO A 79 3.78 -13.13 -14.39
C PRO A 79 3.64 -13.45 -12.89
N PRO A 80 4.39 -14.42 -12.35
CA PRO A 80 4.27 -14.84 -10.95
C PRO A 80 4.45 -13.67 -9.97
N HIS A 81 5.25 -12.66 -10.37
CA HIS A 81 5.48 -11.45 -9.59
C HIS A 81 4.24 -10.54 -9.45
N SER A 82 3.36 -10.47 -10.46
CA SER A 82 2.12 -9.66 -10.35
C SER A 82 1.12 -10.31 -9.39
N VAL A 83 1.07 -11.64 -9.37
CA VAL A 83 0.26 -12.41 -8.42
C VAL A 83 0.76 -12.20 -6.99
N ALA A 84 2.08 -12.30 -6.78
CA ALA A 84 2.67 -12.03 -5.47
C ALA A 84 2.36 -10.61 -4.98
N CYS A 85 2.45 -9.61 -5.86
CA CYS A 85 2.11 -8.23 -5.51
C CYS A 85 0.62 -8.06 -5.16
N ALA A 86 -0.28 -8.68 -5.92
CA ALA A 86 -1.72 -8.66 -5.65
C ALA A 86 -2.06 -9.30 -4.29
N SER A 87 -1.47 -10.46 -3.99
CA SER A 87 -1.65 -11.14 -2.70
C SER A 87 -1.14 -10.31 -1.53
N LEU A 88 0.05 -9.72 -1.65
CA LEU A 88 0.61 -8.85 -0.62
C LEU A 88 -0.23 -7.59 -0.40
N ALA A 89 -0.79 -7.01 -1.47
CA ALA A 89 -1.67 -5.85 -1.38
C ALA A 89 -2.96 -6.18 -0.60
N ILE A 90 -3.54 -7.37 -0.79
CA ILE A 90 -4.71 -7.83 -0.03
C ILE A 90 -4.36 -7.98 1.46
N ILE A 91 -3.23 -8.62 1.76
CA ILE A 91 -2.76 -8.79 3.14
C ILE A 91 -2.54 -7.42 3.80
N ALA A 92 -1.88 -6.49 3.11
CA ALA A 92 -1.64 -5.14 3.59
C ALA A 92 -2.93 -4.37 3.86
N ALA A 93 -3.92 -4.45 2.96
CA ALA A 93 -5.22 -3.81 3.14
C ALA A 93 -5.97 -4.41 4.34
N SER A 94 -5.92 -5.73 4.49
CA SER A 94 -6.58 -6.45 5.59
C SER A 94 -5.99 -6.06 6.94
N LEU A 95 -4.65 -6.03 7.06
CA LEU A 95 -3.96 -5.59 8.27
C LEU A 95 -4.24 -4.12 8.61
N SER A 96 -4.36 -3.27 7.59
CA SER A 96 -4.71 -1.86 7.77
C SER A 96 -6.11 -1.71 8.37
N ILE A 97 -7.08 -2.49 7.91
CA ILE A 97 -8.44 -2.49 8.48
C ILE A 97 -8.43 -2.96 9.94
N ILE A 98 -7.68 -4.04 10.23
CA ILE A 98 -7.52 -4.54 11.61
C ILE A 98 -6.87 -3.46 12.50
N LEU A 99 -5.86 -2.76 11.99
CA LEU A 99 -5.20 -1.65 12.68
C LEU A 99 -6.19 -0.53 13.01
N LEU A 100 -7.01 -0.12 12.05
CA LEU A 100 -8.04 0.90 12.27
C LEU A 100 -9.06 0.47 13.32
N TRP A 101 -9.49 -0.79 13.27
CA TRP A 101 -10.45 -1.31 14.23
C TRP A 101 -9.90 -1.34 15.65
N LEU A 102 -8.65 -1.79 15.83
CA LEU A 102 -7.97 -1.79 17.12
C LEU A 102 -7.67 -0.37 17.62
N ALA A 103 -7.17 0.52 16.77
CA ALA A 103 -6.86 1.90 17.15
C ALA A 103 -8.14 2.69 17.49
N GLY A 104 -9.22 2.50 16.72
CA GLY A 104 -10.54 3.07 17.02
C GLY A 104 -11.14 2.50 18.30
N GLY A 105 -11.04 1.18 18.49
CA GLY A 105 -11.46 0.51 19.73
C GLY A 105 -10.71 1.03 20.96
N TYR A 106 -9.43 1.37 20.83
CA TYR A 106 -8.65 2.00 21.92
C TYR A 106 -9.13 3.41 22.25
N LEU A 107 -9.51 4.20 21.24
CA LEU A 107 -10.08 5.54 21.45
C LEU A 107 -11.39 5.47 22.24
N TYR A 108 -12.23 4.46 21.96
CA TYR A 108 -13.50 4.24 22.63
C TYR A 108 -13.34 3.62 24.03
N ILE A 109 -12.59 2.52 24.14
CA ILE A 109 -12.42 1.74 25.38
C ILE A 109 -11.03 2.02 25.98
N ARG A 110 -10.88 3.17 26.64
CA ARG A 110 -9.62 3.65 27.26
C ARG A 110 -9.03 2.79 28.39
N ARG A 111 -9.56 1.59 28.66
CA ARG A 111 -9.14 0.74 29.81
C ARG A 111 -7.94 -0.18 29.52
N ARG A 112 -7.56 -0.43 28.26
CA ARG A 112 -6.55 -1.45 27.93
C ARG A 112 -5.13 -0.87 27.80
N ARG A 113 -4.31 -1.06 28.84
CA ARG A 113 -2.92 -0.55 28.92
C ARG A 113 -1.94 -1.15 27.90
N LEU A 114 -2.15 -2.39 27.46
CA LEU A 114 -1.28 -3.08 26.48
C LEU A 114 -1.65 -2.77 25.03
N MET A 115 -2.87 -2.30 24.78
CA MET A 115 -3.38 -2.03 23.44
C MET A 115 -2.52 -1.06 22.61
N PRO A 116 -1.97 0.04 23.15
CA PRO A 116 -1.12 0.93 22.33
C PRO A 116 0.17 0.25 21.85
N MET A 117 0.70 -0.74 22.58
CA MET A 117 1.86 -1.52 22.12
C MET A 117 1.48 -2.38 20.92
N PHE A 118 0.37 -3.13 21.00
CA PHE A 118 -0.13 -3.94 19.89
C PHE A 118 -0.44 -3.10 18.65
N VAL A 119 -1.12 -1.97 18.81
CA VAL A 119 -1.43 -1.05 17.70
C VAL A 119 -0.16 -0.52 17.04
N THR A 120 0.87 -0.20 17.82
CA THR A 120 2.15 0.29 17.27
C THR A 120 2.89 -0.82 16.52
N MET A 121 2.94 -2.04 17.05
CA MET A 121 3.57 -3.19 16.39
C MET A 121 2.84 -3.58 15.11
N LEU A 122 1.51 -3.55 15.14
CA LEU A 122 0.69 -3.82 13.96
C LEU A 122 0.88 -2.74 12.88
N ALA A 123 1.01 -1.47 13.27
CA ALA A 123 1.33 -0.39 12.33
C ALA A 123 2.70 -0.59 11.66
N LEU A 124 3.71 -0.99 12.43
CA LEU A 124 5.04 -1.33 11.90
C LEU A 124 4.97 -2.50 10.92
N PHE A 125 4.29 -3.58 11.30
CA PHE A 125 4.15 -4.77 10.46
C PHE A 125 3.42 -4.47 9.15
N THR A 126 2.36 -3.66 9.22
CA THR A 126 1.64 -3.18 8.05
C THR A 126 2.56 -2.36 7.14
N LEU A 127 3.32 -1.41 7.71
CA LEU A 127 4.28 -0.60 6.95
C LEU A 127 5.35 -1.45 6.24
N LEU A 128 5.87 -2.48 6.90
CA LEU A 128 6.87 -3.40 6.33
C LEU A 128 6.30 -4.15 5.11
N ILE A 129 5.08 -4.68 5.22
CA ILE A 129 4.43 -5.38 4.10
C ILE A 129 4.18 -4.44 2.93
N PHE A 130 3.75 -3.21 3.20
CA PHE A 130 3.61 -2.17 2.17
C PHE A 130 4.91 -1.92 1.42
N TRP A 131 6.02 -1.79 2.16
CA TRP A 131 7.32 -1.53 1.55
C TRP A 131 7.82 -2.73 0.74
N ILE A 132 7.63 -3.95 1.24
CA ILE A 132 7.94 -5.18 0.50
C ILE A 132 7.14 -5.24 -0.81
N SER A 133 5.84 -4.96 -0.75
CA SER A 133 4.97 -4.90 -1.93
C SER A 133 5.45 -3.84 -2.94
N ALA A 134 5.82 -2.65 -2.47
CA ALA A 134 6.37 -1.59 -3.32
C ALA A 134 7.70 -1.99 -3.97
N ILE A 135 8.60 -2.67 -3.24
CA ILE A 135 9.88 -3.17 -3.77
C ILE A 135 9.61 -4.20 -4.87
N ILE A 136 8.74 -5.18 -4.63
CA ILE A 136 8.38 -6.20 -5.62
C ILE A 136 7.79 -5.54 -6.88
N TRP A 137 6.95 -4.52 -6.70
CA TRP A 137 6.40 -3.75 -7.81
C TRP A 137 7.48 -3.03 -8.62
N VAL A 138 8.43 -2.36 -7.96
CA VAL A 138 9.56 -1.68 -8.62
C VAL A 138 10.44 -2.69 -9.36
N VAL A 139 10.75 -3.84 -8.73
CA VAL A 139 11.52 -4.92 -9.35
C VAL A 139 10.82 -5.46 -10.60
N MET A 140 9.49 -5.58 -10.57
CA MET A 140 8.72 -5.98 -11.75
C MET A 140 8.87 -4.97 -12.90
N ILE A 141 8.83 -3.67 -12.61
CA ILE A 141 9.07 -2.61 -13.62
C ILE A 141 10.48 -2.71 -14.18
N THR A 142 11.50 -2.88 -13.33
CA THR A 142 12.90 -2.91 -13.78
C THR A 142 13.27 -4.19 -14.52
N MET A 143 12.76 -5.35 -14.10
CA MET A 143 12.96 -6.63 -14.82
C MET A 143 12.32 -6.61 -16.21
N ASN A 144 11.14 -6.01 -16.37
CA ASN A 144 10.55 -5.79 -17.70
C ASN A 144 11.42 -4.90 -18.61
N ARG A 145 12.20 -3.97 -18.03
CA ARG A 145 13.15 -3.13 -18.77
C ARG A 145 14.45 -3.87 -19.13
N GLY A 146 14.91 -4.80 -18.29
CA GLY A 146 16.15 -5.53 -18.51
C GLY A 146 16.09 -6.56 -19.65
N ILE A 147 14.92 -7.16 -19.87
CA ILE A 147 14.73 -8.17 -20.94
C ILE A 147 14.42 -7.51 -22.29
N ASN A 148 13.82 -6.31 -22.29
CA ASN A 148 13.54 -5.52 -23.49
C ASN A 148 14.50 -4.33 -23.57
N LEU A 149 15.73 -4.58 -24.03
CA LEU A 149 16.81 -3.61 -24.31
C LEU A 149 16.48 -2.50 -25.33
N LYS A 150 15.20 -2.21 -25.59
CA LYS A 150 14.74 -1.02 -26.29
C LYS A 150 13.90 -0.20 -25.32
N ILE A 151 14.52 0.87 -24.82
CA ILE A 151 14.02 2.00 -24.04
C ILE A 151 12.51 2.25 -24.24
N ARG A 152 11.65 1.47 -23.58
CA ARG A 152 10.24 1.82 -23.39
C ARG A 152 10.15 2.64 -22.12
N ARG A 153 9.96 3.95 -22.26
CA ARG A 153 9.58 4.80 -21.13
C ARG A 153 8.16 4.40 -20.72
N GLU A 154 8.03 3.60 -19.67
CA GLU A 154 6.73 3.40 -19.03
C GLU A 154 6.44 4.63 -18.17
N ASN A 155 5.30 5.27 -18.40
CA ASN A 155 4.86 6.40 -17.59
C ASN A 155 4.25 5.87 -16.29
N ILE A 156 4.74 6.38 -15.15
CA ILE A 156 4.22 6.06 -13.83
C ILE A 156 2.80 6.62 -13.73
N GLY A 157 1.85 5.74 -13.43
CA GLY A 157 0.45 6.10 -13.32
C GLY A 157 0.10 6.76 -11.99
N PHE A 158 -1.04 7.44 -11.97
CA PHE A 158 -1.55 8.17 -10.80
C PHE A 158 -1.68 7.29 -9.55
N SER A 159 -2.08 6.02 -9.72
CA SER A 159 -2.33 5.10 -8.60
C SER A 159 -1.04 4.77 -7.84
N THR A 160 0.11 4.75 -8.53
CA THR A 160 1.42 4.54 -7.89
C THR A 160 1.79 5.72 -6.99
N TRP A 161 1.52 6.96 -7.42
CA TRP A 161 1.74 8.14 -6.58
C TRP A 161 0.84 8.16 -5.35
N ILE A 162 -0.43 7.76 -5.48
CA ILE A 162 -1.32 7.60 -4.34
C ILE A 162 -0.78 6.56 -3.37
N ALA A 163 -0.31 5.41 -3.86
CA ALA A 163 0.24 4.36 -3.01
C ALA A 163 1.51 4.81 -2.25
N VAL A 164 2.38 5.59 -2.90
CA VAL A 164 3.55 6.23 -2.25
C VAL A 164 3.11 7.26 -1.20
N GLY A 165 2.10 8.08 -1.49
CA GLY A 165 1.53 9.00 -0.51
C GLY A 165 0.92 8.27 0.70
N ALA A 166 0.21 7.17 0.45
CA ALA A 166 -0.36 6.32 1.50
C ALA A 166 0.73 5.71 2.38
N SER A 167 1.84 5.22 1.81
CA SER A 167 2.96 4.67 2.59
C SER A 167 3.62 5.73 3.47
N GLY A 168 3.78 6.96 2.98
CA GLY A 168 4.24 8.10 3.78
C GLY A 168 3.31 8.42 4.96
N GLY A 169 2.00 8.35 4.75
CA GLY A 169 1.02 8.54 5.83
C GLY A 169 1.03 7.41 6.87
N TYR A 170 1.28 6.14 6.49
CA TYR A 170 1.49 5.06 7.45
C TYR A 170 2.77 5.26 8.27
N LEU A 171 3.84 5.78 7.67
CA LEU A 171 5.06 6.14 8.40
C LEU A 171 4.77 7.23 9.45
N LEU A 172 4.04 8.29 9.09
CA LEU A 172 3.62 9.34 10.02
C LEU A 172 2.70 8.81 11.13
N THR A 173 1.81 7.88 10.79
CA THR A 173 0.96 7.17 11.76
C THR A 173 1.80 6.43 12.78
N PHE A 174 2.78 5.64 12.32
CA PHE A 174 3.69 4.87 13.16
C PHE A 174 4.49 5.78 14.10
N ILE A 175 5.08 6.86 13.58
CA ILE A 175 5.82 7.85 14.37
C ILE A 175 4.90 8.46 15.44
N SER A 176 3.67 8.84 15.08
CA SER A 176 2.69 9.41 16.00
C SER A 176 2.34 8.46 17.15
N PHE A 177 2.16 7.17 16.85
CA PHE A 177 1.89 6.13 17.86
C PHE A 177 3.09 5.89 18.78
N ILE A 178 4.32 5.88 18.25
CA ILE A 178 5.53 5.79 19.08
C ILE A 178 5.64 6.99 20.02
N LEU A 179 5.53 8.21 19.49
CA LEU A 179 5.63 9.43 20.30
C LEU A 179 4.56 9.45 21.40
N TYR A 180 3.34 9.01 21.09
CA TYR A 180 2.29 8.85 22.07
C TYR A 180 2.65 7.83 23.16
N ARG A 181 3.25 6.69 22.80
CA ARG A 181 3.73 5.69 23.78
C ARG A 181 4.84 6.23 24.67
N ILE A 182 5.82 6.94 24.10
CA ILE A 182 6.91 7.56 24.87
C ILE A 182 6.33 8.57 25.87
N SER A 183 5.36 9.39 25.44
CA SER A 183 4.67 10.34 26.31
C SER A 183 3.93 9.65 27.47
N LEU A 184 3.24 8.53 27.19
CA LEU A 184 2.59 7.71 28.22
C LEU A 184 3.60 7.14 29.24
N SER A 185 4.72 6.60 28.76
CA SER A 185 5.77 6.03 29.62
C SER A 185 6.37 7.10 30.54
N ARG A 186 6.70 8.29 29.99
CA ARG A 186 7.25 9.40 30.76
C ARG A 186 6.30 9.88 31.87
N ARG A 187 4.99 9.97 31.58
CA ARG A 187 3.97 10.32 32.60
C ARG A 187 3.86 9.28 33.71
N LYS A 188 4.08 8.00 33.40
CA LYS A 188 4.05 6.92 34.40
C LYS A 188 5.24 7.03 35.36
N HIS A 189 6.45 7.19 34.83
CA HIS A 189 7.65 7.38 35.65
C HIS A 189 7.52 8.59 36.59
N LEU A 190 7.08 9.74 36.09
CA LEU A 190 6.92 10.94 36.94
C LEU A 190 5.92 10.74 38.09
N LYS A 191 4.86 9.94 37.89
CA LYS A 191 3.91 9.60 38.96
C LYS A 191 4.53 8.67 39.99
N GLU A 192 5.29 7.66 39.57
CA GLU A 192 5.98 6.73 40.48
C GLU A 192 7.02 7.46 41.32
N THR A 193 7.80 8.37 40.73
CA THR A 193 8.77 9.20 41.45
C THR A 193 8.09 10.11 42.47
N ALA A 194 6.97 10.75 42.10
CA ALA A 194 6.22 11.64 43.01
C ALA A 194 5.51 10.91 44.18
N ILE A 195 5.19 9.61 44.02
CA ILE A 195 4.64 8.79 45.10
C ILE A 195 5.75 8.39 46.07
N ASN A 196 6.92 7.99 45.54
CA ASN A 196 8.05 7.62 46.38
C ASN A 196 8.57 8.81 47.20
N SER A 197 8.56 10.02 46.65
CA SER A 197 8.97 11.24 47.38
C SER A 197 8.01 11.70 48.48
N ARG A 198 6.81 11.11 48.61
CA ARG A 198 5.85 11.40 49.70
C ARG A 198 5.90 10.38 50.84
N ARG A 199 6.65 9.28 50.66
CA ARG A 199 6.81 8.23 51.67
C ARG A 199 8.07 8.39 52.52
N PHE A 200 8.94 9.33 52.14
CA PHE A 200 10.06 9.82 52.93
C PHE A 200 9.72 11.20 53.46
#